data_AF-A0A511TEV7-F1
#
_entry.id   AF-A0A511TEV7-F1
#
_cell.length_a   1.000
_cell.length_b   1.000
_cell.length_c   1.000
_cell.angle_alpha   90.00
_cell.angle_beta   90.00
_cell.angle_gamma   90.00
#
_symmetry.space_group_name_H-M   'P 1'
#
loop_
_entity.id
_entity.type
_entity.pdbx_description
1 polymer ?
#
loop_
_entity_poly.entity_id
_entity_poly.type
_entity_poly.pdbx_seq_one_letter_code
_entity_poly.pdbx_strand_id
1 'polypeptide(L)'
;MAGCLVGLVQVELLEDTRAQVVRLESGRACVVERAALPADAREGDVVVDGRVEPEATALRVLEVARRRARLAVPVPPGLEL
;
A
#
# COMPACT_ATOMS: atom_id res chain seq x y z
N MET A 1 -13.04 -7.79 -8.01
CA MET A 1 -11.65 -7.38 -8.32
C MET A 1 -11.20 -6.22 -7.41
N ALA A 2 -11.58 -6.22 -6.13
CA ALA A 2 -11.32 -5.12 -5.20
C ALA A 2 -10.47 -5.64 -4.06
N GLY A 3 -9.23 -5.18 -3.94
CA GLY A 3 -8.32 -5.64 -2.89
C GLY A 3 -6.86 -5.23 -3.08
N CYS A 4 -6.52 -4.51 -4.14
CA CYS A 4 -5.16 -4.03 -4.37
C CYS A 4 -4.84 -2.69 -3.71
N LEU A 5 -5.85 -1.88 -3.36
CA LEU A 5 -5.67 -0.54 -2.81
C LEU A 5 -5.74 -0.46 -1.30
N VAL A 6 -5.97 -1.60 -0.62
CA VAL A 6 -5.92 -1.67 0.83
C VAL A 6 -4.45 -1.79 1.23
N GLY A 7 -3.98 -0.86 2.07
CA GLY A 7 -2.59 -0.83 2.57
C GLY A 7 -1.68 0.14 1.82
N LEU A 8 -0.38 -0.16 1.85
CA LEU A 8 0.70 0.69 1.35
C LEU A 8 1.02 0.33 -0.11
N VAL A 9 0.69 1.21 -1.05
CA VAL A 9 0.96 0.99 -2.48
C VAL A 9 1.72 2.14 -3.12
N GLN A 10 2.62 1.84 -4.06
CA GLN A 10 3.27 2.83 -4.92
C GLN A 10 2.68 2.77 -6.32
N VAL A 11 2.40 3.91 -6.93
CA VAL A 11 1.94 4.01 -8.31
C VAL A 11 3.14 3.90 -9.24
N GLU A 12 3.18 2.87 -10.09
CA GLU A 12 4.27 2.66 -11.05
C GLU A 12 3.93 3.18 -12.45
N LEU A 13 2.67 3.02 -12.87
CA LEU A 13 2.18 3.48 -14.17
C LEU A 13 0.77 4.02 -14.01
N LEU A 14 0.50 5.18 -14.57
CA LEU A 14 -0.80 5.83 -14.51
C LEU A 14 -1.35 6.07 -15.92
N GLU A 15 -2.35 5.29 -16.30
CA GLU A 15 -3.07 5.43 -17.56
C GLU A 15 -4.43 6.14 -17.33
N ASP A 16 -5.09 6.51 -18.42
CA ASP A 16 -6.34 7.27 -18.38
C ASP A 16 -7.46 6.57 -17.57
N THR A 17 -7.52 5.24 -17.65
CA THR A 17 -8.58 4.44 -17.00
C THR A 17 -8.06 3.46 -15.97
N ARG A 18 -6.76 3.16 -15.98
CA ARG A 18 -6.13 2.14 -15.13
C ARG A 18 -4.83 2.62 -14.56
N ALA A 19 -4.38 1.96 -13.51
CA ALA A 19 -3.07 2.19 -12.94
C ALA A 19 -2.42 0.87 -12.58
N GLN A 20 -1.10 0.80 -12.75
CA GLN A 20 -0.29 -0.25 -12.16
C GLN A 20 0.25 0.25 -10.83
N VAL A 21 0.04 -0.54 -9.78
CA VAL A 21 0.52 -0.25 -8.43
C VAL A 21 1.32 -1.42 -7.87
N VAL A 22 2.29 -1.14 -7.02
CA VAL A 22 3.07 -2.14 -6.29
C VAL A 22 2.72 -2.07 -4.82
N ARG A 23 2.31 -3.20 -4.24
CA ARG A 23 2.18 -3.33 -2.79
C ARG A 23 3.55 -3.34 -2.14
N LEU A 24 3.88 -2.29 -1.41
CA LEU A 24 5.21 -2.10 -0.85
C LEU A 24 5.54 -3.10 0.29
N GLU A 25 4.51 -3.66 0.92
CA GLU A 25 4.65 -4.72 1.93
C GLU A 25 5.10 -6.06 1.35
N SER A 26 4.71 -6.37 0.10
CA SER A 26 4.94 -7.68 -0.53
C SER A 26 5.78 -7.61 -1.81
N GLY A 27 6.02 -6.41 -2.35
CA GLY A 27 6.60 -6.19 -3.67
C GLY A 27 5.70 -6.61 -4.83
N ARG A 28 4.44 -6.99 -4.58
CA ARG A 28 3.56 -7.52 -5.62
C ARG A 28 2.91 -6.40 -6.42
N ALA A 29 3.13 -6.40 -7.74
CA ALA A 29 2.44 -5.53 -8.66
C ALA A 29 0.99 -6.00 -8.93
N CYS A 30 0.06 -5.06 -9.10
CA CYS A 30 -1.27 -5.32 -9.62
C CYS A 30 -1.87 -4.10 -10.33
N VAL A 31 -2.88 -4.37 -11.15
CA VAL A 31 -3.63 -3.36 -11.90
C VAL A 31 -4.91 -3.00 -11.16
N VAL A 32 -5.19 -1.71 -11.08
CA VAL A 32 -6.39 -1.14 -10.46
C VAL A 32 -7.04 -0.12 -11.38
N GLU A 33 -8.31 0.19 -11.13
CA GLU A 33 -9.01 1.27 -11.82
C GLU A 33 -8.43 2.63 -11.38
N ARG A 34 -8.22 3.56 -12.31
CA ARG A 34 -7.71 4.91 -12.02
C ARG A 34 -8.58 5.66 -11.01
N ALA A 35 -9.90 5.43 -11.08
CA ALA A 35 -10.91 6.02 -10.21
C ALA A 35 -10.77 5.59 -8.74
N ALA A 36 -10.01 4.52 -8.48
CA ALA A 36 -9.81 4.01 -7.13
C ALA A 36 -8.50 4.56 -6.49
N LEU A 37 -7.71 5.33 -7.25
CA LEU A 37 -6.60 6.13 -6.74
C LEU A 37 -7.04 7.59 -6.47
N PRO A 38 -6.32 8.32 -5.60
CA PRO A 38 -6.52 9.76 -5.44
C PRO A 38 -6.47 10.50 -6.77
N ALA A 39 -7.31 11.52 -6.93
CA ALA A 39 -7.41 12.26 -8.19
C ALA A 39 -6.08 12.95 -8.55
N ASP A 40 -5.30 13.36 -7.56
CA ASP A 40 -4.02 14.03 -7.66
C ASP A 40 -2.81 13.09 -7.70
N ALA A 41 -3.01 11.77 -7.55
CA ALA A 41 -1.93 10.79 -7.59
C ALA A 41 -1.19 10.79 -8.94
N ARG A 42 0.12 10.61 -8.86
CA ARG A 42 1.08 10.55 -9.97
C ARG A 42 1.92 9.29 -9.89
N GLU A 43 2.60 8.97 -10.98
CA GLU A 43 3.63 7.93 -10.97
C GLU A 43 4.73 8.28 -9.97
N GLY A 44 5.15 7.28 -9.18
CA GLY A 44 6.06 7.40 -8.06
C GLY A 44 5.38 7.72 -6.72
N ASP A 45 4.12 8.17 -6.72
CA ASP A 45 3.44 8.48 -5.46
C ASP A 45 3.15 7.22 -4.66
N VAL A 46 3.27 7.35 -3.34
CA VAL A 46 2.83 6.31 -2.41
C VAL A 46 1.45 6.68 -1.88
N VAL A 47 0.53 5.74 -1.99
CA VAL A 47 -0.83 5.83 -1.45
C VAL A 47 -0.94 4.92 -0.24
N VAL A 48 -1.43 5.48 0.85
CA VAL A 48 -1.68 4.78 2.11
C VAL A 48 -3.15 4.94 2.45
N ASP A 49 -3.88 3.82 2.48
CA ASP A 49 -5.31 3.78 2.79
C ASP A 49 -6.13 4.82 2.01
N GLY A 50 -5.78 5.01 0.73
CA GLY A 50 -6.47 5.93 -0.20
C GLY A 50 -6.03 7.39 -0.14
N ARG A 51 -4.92 7.73 0.52
CA ARG A 51 -4.33 9.07 0.52
C ARG A 51 -2.91 9.07 -0.02
N VAL A 52 -2.56 10.07 -0.83
CA VAL A 52 -1.17 10.28 -1.24
C VAL A 52 -0.36 10.73 -0.02
N GLU A 53 0.67 9.98 0.31
CA GLU A 53 1.62 10.31 1.37
C GLU A 53 2.92 10.85 0.78
N PRO A 54 3.53 11.87 1.39
CA PRO A 54 4.86 12.29 1.00
C PRO A 54 5.86 11.14 1.18
N GLU A 55 6.85 11.06 0.28
CA GLU A 55 7.81 9.95 0.19
C GLU A 55 8.49 9.63 1.55
N ALA A 56 8.86 10.66 2.32
CA ALA A 56 9.45 10.49 3.65
C ALA A 56 8.50 9.81 4.65
N THR A 57 7.20 10.14 4.60
CA THR A 57 6.18 9.50 5.44
C THR A 57 5.97 8.06 4.98
N ALA A 58 5.87 7.82 3.67
CA ALA A 58 5.74 6.48 3.10
C ALA A 58 6.87 5.52 3.53
N LEU A 59 8.13 5.97 3.44
CA LEU A 59 9.29 5.21 3.92
C LEU A 59 9.20 4.91 5.41
N ARG A 60 8.72 5.86 6.21
CA ARG A 60 8.52 5.69 7.64
C ARG A 60 7.42 4.67 7.96
N VAL A 61 6.29 4.72 7.25
CA VAL A 61 5.21 3.73 7.42
C VAL A 61 5.70 2.33 7.04
N LEU A 62 6.45 2.20 5.94
CA LEU A 62 7.08 0.94 5.52
C LEU A 62 8.02 0.41 6.60
N GLU A 63 8.87 1.26 7.17
CA GLU A 63 9.79 0.89 8.24
C GLU A 63 9.03 0.39 9.48
N VAL A 64 7.95 1.08 9.88
CA VAL A 64 7.09 0.66 10.99
C VAL A 64 6.41 -0.66 10.69
N ALA A 65 5.85 -0.85 9.50
CA ALA A 65 5.22 -2.10 9.08
C ALA A 65 6.22 -3.27 9.13
N ARG A 66 7.44 -3.08 8.59
CA ARG A 66 8.52 -4.08 8.66
C ARG A 66 8.94 -4.39 10.09
N ARG A 67 9.07 -3.37 10.95
CA ARG A 67 9.40 -3.56 12.37
C ARG A 67 8.29 -4.33 13.09
N ARG A 68 7.01 -4.00 12.86
CA ARG A 68 5.86 -4.72 13.43
C ARG A 68 5.82 -6.17 12.97
N ALA A 69 6.03 -6.44 11.68
CA ALA A 69 6.07 -7.81 11.15
C ALA A 69 7.19 -8.64 11.80
N ARG A 70 8.36 -8.05 12.06
CA ARG A 70 9.46 -8.73 12.77
C ARG A 70 9.18 -8.97 14.25
N LEU A 71 8.44 -8.07 14.89
CA LEU A 71 8.10 -8.14 16.31
C LEU A 71 6.77 -8.83 16.58
N ALA A 72 6.02 -9.20 15.54
CA ALA A 72 4.74 -9.88 15.65
C ALA A 72 4.98 -11.25 16.28
N VAL A 73 4.64 -11.38 17.56
CA VAL A 73 4.57 -12.68 18.23
C VAL A 73 3.25 -13.31 17.81
N PRO A 74 3.26 -14.53 17.24
CA PRO A 74 2.02 -15.23 16.92
C PRO A 74 1.23 -15.44 18.21
N VAL A 75 -0.05 -15.04 18.21
CA VAL A 75 -0.95 -15.29 19.33
C VAL A 75 -1.16 -16.80 19.43
N PRO A 76 -0.87 -17.43 20.59
CA PRO A 76 -1.15 -18.85 20.78
C PRO A 76 -2.64 -19.14 20.55
N PRO A 77 -2.99 -20.27 19.91
CA PRO A 77 -4.39 -20.65 19.77
C PRO A 77 -5.05 -20.77 21.16
N GLY A 78 -6.21 -20.13 21.34
CA GLY A 78 -6.96 -20.13 22.60
C GLY A 78 -6.83 -18.88 23.47
N LEU A 79 -6.09 -17.86 23.02
CA LEU A 79 -6.02 -16.54 23.67
C LEU A 79 -6.95 -15.57 22.92
N GLU A 80 -8.10 -15.23 23.52
CA GLU A 80 -8.94 -14.12 23.05
C GLU A 80 -8.43 -12.81 23.68
N LEU A 81 -8.20 -11.79 22.84
CA LEU A 81 -7.80 -10.43 23.23
C LEU A 81 -9.00 -9.48 23.20
#